data_AF-A0A949XKU1-F1
#
_entry.id   AF-A0A949XKU1-F1
#
_cell.length_a   1.000
_cell.length_b   1.000
_cell.length_c   1.000
_cell.angle_alpha   90.00
_cell.angle_beta   90.00
_cell.angle_gamma   90.00
#
_symmetry.space_group_name_H-M   'P 1'
#
loop_
_entity.id
_entity.type
_entity.pdbx_description
1 polymer ?
#
loop_
_entity_poly.entity_id
_entity_poly.type
_entity_poly.pdbx_seq_one_letter_code
_entity_poly.pdbx_strand_id
1 'polypeptide(L)'
;MNASLQGATPNSQFETVDDTSKQIAALFTYKLPVAYYATLPGQYETVTSSGVKDMALKYVHPENVVVIAVGDRAKIQPGLEKLNLGPIELRNESGDPLPK
;
A
#
# COMPACT_ATOMS: atom_id res chain seq x y z
N MET A 1 5.57 -10.43 -18.78
CA MET A 1 6.20 -9.99 -17.51
C MET A 1 5.32 -10.49 -16.39
N ASN A 2 5.62 -11.68 -15.87
CA ASN A 2 4.85 -12.30 -14.78
C ASN A 2 5.45 -11.77 -13.49
N ALA A 3 4.78 -10.81 -12.85
CA ALA A 3 5.11 -10.42 -11.50
C ALA A 3 4.70 -11.58 -10.58
N SER A 4 5.66 -12.46 -10.30
CA SER A 4 5.54 -13.50 -9.29
C SER A 4 5.35 -12.83 -7.94
N LEU A 5 4.12 -12.84 -7.42
CA LEU A 5 3.77 -12.46 -6.04
C LEU A 5 4.31 -13.45 -4.99
N GLN A 6 5.43 -14.13 -5.28
CA GLN A 6 5.99 -15.20 -4.45
C GLN A 6 6.73 -14.70 -3.19
N GLY A 7 6.69 -13.41 -2.89
CA GLY A 7 7.32 -12.82 -1.69
C GLY A 7 6.51 -12.92 -0.40
N ALA A 8 5.22 -13.24 -0.46
CA ALA A 8 4.36 -13.44 0.70
C ALA A 8 3.70 -14.82 0.57
N THR A 9 4.42 -15.86 0.94
CA THR A 9 3.87 -17.21 0.90
C THR A 9 2.71 -17.29 1.91
N PRO A 10 1.49 -17.68 1.50
CA PRO A 10 0.29 -17.67 2.37
C PRO A 10 0.50 -18.40 3.71
N ASN A 11 1.40 -19.39 3.72
CA ASN A 11 1.82 -20.16 4.89
C ASN A 11 2.50 -19.35 5.98
N SER A 12 3.23 -18.26 5.69
CA SER A 12 3.92 -17.48 6.74
C SER A 12 2.95 -16.88 7.76
N GLN A 13 1.74 -16.53 7.32
CA GLN A 13 0.69 -15.98 8.18
C GLN A 13 0.02 -17.05 9.09
N PHE A 14 0.32 -18.33 8.88
CA PHE A 14 -0.27 -19.47 9.61
C PHE A 14 0.80 -20.45 10.14
N GLU A 15 2.08 -20.05 10.13
CA GLU A 15 3.21 -20.90 10.54
C GLU A 15 3.37 -20.98 12.07
N THR A 16 2.94 -19.95 12.80
CA THR A 16 3.00 -19.89 14.26
C THR A 16 1.61 -19.79 14.89
N VAL A 17 1.51 -20.18 16.16
CA VAL A 17 0.27 -20.03 16.95
C VAL A 17 -0.11 -18.56 17.09
N ASP A 18 0.88 -17.67 17.26
CA ASP A 18 0.65 -16.24 17.40
C ASP A 18 0.11 -15.63 16.11
N ASP A 19 0.72 -15.93 14.96
CA ASP A 19 0.29 -15.40 13.66
C ASP A 19 -1.08 -15.93 13.27
N THR A 20 -1.33 -17.23 13.48
CA THR A 20 -2.66 -17.83 13.28
C THR A 20 -3.73 -17.14 14.13
N SER A 21 -3.42 -16.85 15.40
CA SER A 21 -4.34 -16.16 16.31
C SER A 21 -4.68 -14.75 15.81
N LYS A 22 -3.70 -14.00 15.27
CA LYS A 22 -3.94 -12.68 14.64
C LYS A 22 -4.87 -12.79 13.43
N GLN A 23 -4.69 -13.79 12.58
CA GLN A 23 -5.56 -13.98 11.41
C GLN A 23 -7.01 -14.32 11.83
N ILE A 24 -7.18 -15.17 12.85
CA ILE A 24 -8.52 -15.47 13.39
C ILE A 24 -9.15 -14.22 13.99
N ALA A 25 -8.40 -13.43 14.76
CA ALA A 25 -8.89 -12.18 15.33
C ALA A 25 -9.31 -11.17 14.25
N ALA A 26 -8.58 -11.11 13.13
CA ALA A 26 -8.93 -10.25 11.99
C ALA A 26 -10.29 -10.61 11.37
N LEU A 27 -10.67 -11.90 11.32
CA LEU A 27 -11.99 -12.31 10.83
C LEU A 27 -13.12 -11.64 11.62
N PHE A 28 -13.02 -11.64 12.95
CA PHE A 28 -14.04 -11.02 13.81
C PHE A 28 -13.96 -9.49 13.78
N THR A 29 -12.76 -8.93 13.82
CA THR A 29 -12.52 -7.48 13.85
C THR A 29 -13.09 -6.79 12.61
N TYR A 30 -12.87 -7.39 11.44
CA TYR A 30 -13.33 -6.87 10.16
C TYR A 30 -14.63 -7.51 9.67
N LYS A 31 -15.29 -8.32 10.51
CA LYS A 31 -16.56 -9.02 10.20
C LYS A 31 -16.50 -9.81 8.89
N LEU A 32 -15.38 -10.51 8.65
CA LEU A 32 -15.17 -11.33 7.47
C LEU A 32 -15.85 -12.70 7.63
N PRO A 33 -16.25 -13.35 6.53
CA PRO A 33 -16.74 -14.72 6.56
C PRO A 33 -15.70 -15.68 7.13
N VAL A 34 -16.15 -16.70 7.86
CA VAL A 34 -15.25 -17.73 8.43
C VAL A 34 -14.43 -18.47 7.37
N ALA A 35 -14.95 -18.57 6.15
CA ALA A 35 -14.27 -19.20 5.01
C ALA A 35 -13.35 -18.25 4.23
N TYR A 36 -13.16 -16.99 4.68
CA TYR A 36 -12.45 -15.94 3.95
C TYR A 36 -11.08 -16.43 3.44
N TYR A 37 -10.20 -16.86 4.34
CA TYR A 37 -8.84 -17.30 3.98
C TYR A 37 -8.81 -18.58 3.13
N ALA A 38 -9.83 -19.45 3.24
CA ALA A 38 -9.93 -20.65 2.41
C ALA A 38 -10.30 -20.31 0.95
N THR A 39 -11.13 -19.29 0.74
CA THR A 39 -11.58 -18.88 -0.60
C THR A 39 -10.67 -17.85 -1.27
N LEU A 40 -9.85 -17.14 -0.48
CA LEU A 40 -9.04 -16.01 -0.94
C LEU A 40 -8.06 -16.35 -2.09
N PRO A 41 -7.36 -17.51 -2.11
CA PRO A 41 -6.49 -17.85 -3.24
C PRO A 41 -7.25 -17.93 -4.56
N GLY A 42 -8.42 -18.59 -4.58
CA GLY A 42 -9.26 -18.68 -5.76
C GLY A 42 -9.78 -17.31 -6.20
N GLN A 43 -10.10 -16.41 -5.27
CA GLN A 43 -10.47 -15.03 -5.60
C GLN A 43 -9.32 -14.29 -6.29
N TYR A 44 -8.08 -14.44 -5.82
CA TYR A 44 -6.92 -13.82 -6.46
C TYR A 44 -6.64 -14.35 -7.86
N GLU A 45 -6.83 -15.64 -8.10
CA GLU A 45 -6.65 -16.25 -9.43
C GLU A 45 -7.64 -15.71 -10.47
N THR A 46 -8.80 -15.23 -10.03
CA THR A 46 -9.80 -14.62 -10.95
C THR A 46 -9.48 -13.17 -11.35
N VAL A 47 -8.49 -12.54 -10.71
CA VAL A 47 -8.15 -11.13 -10.98
C VAL A 47 -7.51 -10.99 -12.36
N THR A 48 -8.11 -10.15 -13.21
CA THR A 48 -7.63 -9.89 -14.57
C THR A 48 -6.86 -8.57 -14.66
N SER A 49 -5.93 -8.45 -15.61
CA SER A 49 -5.16 -7.22 -15.83
C SER A 49 -6.04 -6.01 -16.16
N SER A 50 -7.14 -6.21 -16.91
CA SER A 50 -8.11 -5.14 -17.17
C SER A 50 -8.84 -4.73 -15.90
N GLY A 51 -9.27 -5.69 -15.08
CA GLY A 51 -9.91 -5.41 -13.80
C GLY A 51 -9.01 -4.62 -12.85
N VAL A 52 -7.72 -4.94 -12.77
CA VAL A 52 -6.76 -4.16 -11.98
C VAL A 52 -6.65 -2.74 -12.51
N LYS A 53 -6.54 -2.55 -13.83
CA LYS A 53 -6.48 -1.22 -14.45
C LYS A 53 -7.73 -0.39 -14.13
N ASP A 54 -8.91 -0.98 -14.26
CA ASP A 54 -10.18 -0.28 -14.00
C ASP A 54 -10.31 0.13 -12.53
N MET A 55 -9.90 -0.74 -11.59
CA MET A 55 -9.87 -0.41 -10.16
C MET A 55 -8.82 0.65 -9.82
N ALA A 56 -7.66 0.63 -10.49
CA ALA A 56 -6.64 1.66 -10.32
C ALA A 56 -7.19 3.04 -10.72
N LEU A 57 -7.86 3.15 -11.88
CA LEU A 57 -8.49 4.40 -12.32
C LEU A 57 -9.63 4.85 -11.41
N LYS A 58 -10.31 3.91 -10.75
CA LYS A 58 -11.42 4.19 -9.85
C LYS A 58 -10.98 4.71 -8.48
N TYR A 59 -9.91 4.15 -7.91
CA TYR A 59 -9.53 4.40 -6.52
C TYR A 59 -8.23 5.19 -6.35
N VAL A 60 -7.33 5.16 -7.35
CA VAL A 60 -6.11 5.97 -7.34
C VAL A 60 -6.41 7.26 -8.07
N HIS A 61 -6.62 8.33 -7.29
CA HIS A 61 -6.87 9.67 -7.77
C HIS A 61 -5.56 10.46 -7.79
N PRO A 62 -4.88 10.64 -8.95
CA PRO A 62 -3.58 11.30 -9.02
C PRO A 62 -3.56 12.70 -8.42
N GLU A 63 -4.69 13.40 -8.47
CA GLU A 63 -4.92 14.71 -7.89
C GLU A 63 -4.91 14.74 -6.35
N ASN A 64 -5.08 13.59 -5.71
CA ASN A 64 -5.14 13.43 -4.25
C ASN A 64 -3.92 12.68 -3.69
N VAL A 65 -2.84 12.55 -4.47
CA VAL A 65 -1.62 11.86 -4.03
C VAL A 65 -0.73 12.81 -3.24
N VAL A 66 -0.32 12.38 -2.05
CA VAL A 66 0.71 13.07 -1.25
C VAL A 66 2.07 12.42 -1.54
N VAL A 67 3.01 13.19 -2.05
CA VAL A 67 4.38 12.76 -2.30
C VAL A 67 5.29 13.28 -1.20
N ILE A 68 5.97 12.36 -0.51
CA ILE A 68 6.91 12.69 0.57
C ILE A 68 8.30 12.26 0.11
N ALA A 69 9.23 13.22 0.00
CA ALA A 69 10.64 12.95 -0.26
C ALA A 69 11.44 13.15 1.03
N VAL A 70 12.17 12.11 1.45
CA VAL A 70 13.00 12.15 2.65
C VAL A 70 14.47 12.08 2.24
N GLY A 71 15.25 13.10 2.60
CA GLY A 71 16.67 13.15 2.30
C GLY A 71 17.28 14.55 2.39
N ASP A 72 18.48 14.69 1.83
CA ASP A 72 19.20 15.96 1.74
C ASP A 72 18.46 16.94 0.82
N ARG A 73 17.90 18.00 1.43
CA ARG A 73 17.15 19.06 0.74
C ARG A 73 17.88 19.61 -0.47
N ALA A 74 19.19 19.85 -0.37
CA ALA A 74 19.95 20.47 -1.44
C ALA A 74 19.98 19.60 -2.71
N LYS A 75 19.85 18.28 -2.56
CA LYS A 75 19.84 17.32 -3.66
C LYS A 75 18.44 17.07 -4.22
N ILE A 76 17.42 17.08 -3.37
CA ILE A 76 16.05 16.69 -3.76
C ILE A 76 15.19 17.87 -4.23
N GLN A 77 15.39 19.06 -3.65
CA GLN A 77 14.55 20.24 -3.93
C GLN A 77 14.50 20.60 -5.43
N PRO A 78 15.63 20.66 -6.17
CA PRO A 78 15.59 21.00 -7.59
C PRO A 78 14.86 19.95 -8.44
N GLY A 79 14.85 18.68 -8.00
CA GLY A 79 14.11 17.61 -8.66
C GLY A 79 12.60 17.74 -8.43
N LEU A 80 12.18 18.04 -7.20
CA LEU A 80 10.77 18.23 -6.86
C LEU A 80 10.15 19.44 -7.58
N GLU A 81 10.89 20.55 -7.65
CA GLU A 81 10.45 21.75 -8.38
C GLU A 81 10.24 21.46 -9.88
N LYS A 82 11.13 20.67 -10.48
CA LYS A 82 11.00 20.25 -11.90
C LYS A 82 9.80 19.35 -12.14
N LEU A 83 9.44 18.50 -11.17
CA LEU A 83 8.31 17.58 -11.31
C LEU A 83 6.96 18.32 -11.24
N ASN A 84 6.93 19.54 -10.68
CA ASN A 84 5.75 20.41 -10.63
C ASN A 84 4.48 19.69 -10.12
N LEU A 85 4.64 18.89 -9.06
CA LEU A 85 3.57 18.07 -8.48
C LEU A 85 2.68 18.83 -7.48
N GLY A 86 2.90 20.14 -7.35
CA GLY A 86 2.18 21.01 -6.42
C GLY A 86 3.11 21.78 -5.48
N PRO A 87 2.54 22.51 -4.49
CA PRO A 87 3.30 23.26 -3.50
C PRO A 87 4.19 22.35 -2.66
N ILE A 88 5.45 22.74 -2.47
CA ILE A 88 6.39 22.01 -1.63
C ILE A 88 6.29 22.52 -0.19
N GLU A 89 5.94 21.63 0.74
CA GLU A 89 5.98 21.89 2.18
C GLU A 89 7.20 21.21 2.80
N LEU A 90 7.96 21.96 3.59
CA LEU A 90 9.09 21.41 4.33
C LEU A 90 8.62 20.96 5.70
N ARG A 91 8.95 19.71 6.04
CA ARG A 91 8.59 19.08 7.32
C ARG A 91 9.85 18.62 8.04
N ASN A 92 9.86 18.75 9.36
CA ASN A 92 10.93 18.21 10.19
C ASN A 92 10.77 16.68 10.38
N GLU A 93 11.70 16.08 11.12
CA GLU A 93 11.71 14.63 11.43
C GLU A 93 10.52 14.15 12.26
N SER A 94 9.82 15.05 12.94
CA SER A 94 8.56 14.78 13.65
C SER A 94 7.32 14.96 12.75
N GLY A 95 7.49 15.46 11.53
CA GLY A 95 6.39 15.73 10.59
C GLY A 95 5.74 17.10 10.75
N ASP A 96 6.28 17.97 11.59
CA ASP A 96 5.78 19.34 11.78
C ASP A 96 6.27 20.26 10.65
N PRO A 97 5.47 21.25 10.23
CA PRO A 97 5.87 22.21 9.21
C PRO A 97 7.01 23.09 9.70
N LEU A 98 8.05 23.26 8.88
CA LEU A 98 9.11 24.23 9.15
C LEU A 98 8.62 25.66 8.85
N PRO A 99 8.94 26.66 9.69
CA PRO A 99 8.60 28.06 9.41
C PRO A 99 9.19 28.51 8.07
N LYS A 100 8.42 29.31 7.33
CA LYS A 100 8.76 29.81 5.99
C LYS A 100 10.02 30.66 5.98
#